data_AF-J0XW34-F1
#
_entry.id   AF-J0XW34-F1
#
_cell.length_a   1.000
_cell.length_b   1.000
_cell.length_c   1.000
_cell.angle_alpha   90.00
_cell.angle_beta   90.00
_cell.angle_gamma   90.00
#
_symmetry.space_group_name_H-M   'P 1'
#
loop_
_entity.id
_entity.type
_entity.pdbx_description
1 polymer ?
#
loop_
_entity_poly.entity_id
_entity_poly.type
_entity_poly.pdbx_seq_one_letter_code
_entity_poly.pdbx_strand_id
1 'polypeptide(L)'
;MYLYLLFNTNLPIPAKTTTVYHGTSKQDAESIIKTGFKSSTGNHHWLGDGVYFFTESATCPQPQERAEEWAIASAWDNGSHRYTEGAVLMVEVEIPDEDPRFYLDLNTPNGIALFNIIRDRFQELSFATAKRGFKPKEMFKDGTIINWGRNHLKFDFSLISGDFYVKNKLERIKFFNCRIPNSTFLVIFDTALIKSTTLIKTIPNIDKL
;
A
#
# COMPACT_ATOMS: atom_id res chain seq x y z
N MET A 1 -4.78 39.60 1.44
CA MET A 1 -3.39 39.91 1.79
C MET A 1 -3.21 39.87 3.31
N TYR A 2 -3.41 38.70 3.94
CA TYR A 2 -3.25 38.47 5.39
C TYR A 2 -3.06 36.97 5.71
N LEU A 3 -2.45 36.22 4.80
CA LEU A 3 -2.23 34.78 4.94
C LEU A 3 -0.79 34.36 4.62
N TYR A 4 0.14 35.32 4.56
CA TYR A 4 1.54 35.10 4.13
C TYR A 4 2.58 35.39 5.23
N LEU A 5 2.15 35.60 6.49
CA LEU A 5 3.02 36.11 7.55
C LEU A 5 3.13 35.21 8.80
N LEU A 6 2.97 33.88 8.67
CA LEU A 6 3.15 32.97 9.82
C LEU A 6 4.04 31.74 9.59
N PHE A 7 4.78 31.65 8.48
CA PHE A 7 5.79 30.58 8.33
C PHE A 7 7.09 31.17 7.81
N ASN A 8 7.86 31.76 8.71
CA ASN A 8 9.27 32.07 8.45
C ASN A 8 10.11 31.75 9.68
N THR A 9 10.00 30.50 10.13
CA THR A 9 10.99 29.86 10.99
C THR A 9 11.50 28.65 10.23
N ASN A 10 12.65 28.80 9.55
CA ASN A 10 13.44 27.70 9.00
C ASN A 10 14.07 26.89 10.14
N LEU A 11 13.24 26.27 10.97
CA LEU A 11 13.65 25.18 11.84
C LEU A 11 13.28 23.90 11.07
N PRO A 12 14.24 22.98 10.80
CA PRO A 12 13.90 21.72 10.19
C PRO A 12 12.89 21.03 11.12
N ILE A 13 11.65 20.89 10.65
CA ILE A 13 10.67 20.04 11.31
C ILE A 13 11.25 18.63 11.22
N PRO A 14 11.51 17.94 12.35
CA PRO A 14 12.08 16.61 12.31
C PRO A 14 11.09 15.70 11.56
N ALA A 15 11.54 15.15 10.44
CA ALA A 15 10.71 14.31 9.62
C ALA A 15 10.14 13.14 10.45
N LYS A 16 8.82 12.99 10.45
CA LYS A 16 8.14 11.93 11.19
C LYS A 16 8.52 10.57 10.61
N THR A 17 9.26 9.78 11.37
CA THR A 17 9.55 8.38 11.01
C THR A 17 8.48 7.46 11.60
N THR A 18 8.10 6.42 10.88
CA THR A 18 7.15 5.40 11.32
C THR A 18 7.64 3.99 10.99
N THR A 19 7.38 3.06 11.90
CA THR A 19 7.68 1.64 11.75
C THR A 19 6.54 0.94 11.02
N VAL A 20 6.86 0.26 9.92
CA VAL A 20 5.91 -0.52 9.12
C VAL A 20 6.45 -1.93 8.84
N TYR A 21 5.57 -2.84 8.39
CA TYR A 21 5.90 -4.26 8.28
C TYR A 21 5.62 -4.83 6.89
N HIS A 22 6.49 -5.70 6.39
CA HIS A 22 6.33 -6.37 5.11
C HIS A 22 6.46 -7.88 5.25
N GLY A 23 5.43 -8.61 4.86
CA GLY A 23 5.42 -10.07 4.83
C GLY A 23 5.71 -10.60 3.43
N THR A 24 6.66 -11.52 3.30
CA THR A 24 7.03 -12.10 1.99
C THR A 24 7.70 -13.49 2.15
N SER A 25 8.21 -14.07 1.07
CA SER A 25 9.05 -15.27 1.13
C SER A 25 10.39 -14.96 1.81
N LYS A 26 11.02 -15.95 2.44
CA LYS A 26 12.37 -15.76 3.03
C LYS A 26 13.40 -15.33 1.99
N GLN A 27 13.35 -15.91 0.79
CA GLN A 27 14.24 -15.57 -0.31
C GLN A 27 14.08 -14.11 -0.75
N ASP A 28 12.84 -13.62 -0.86
CA ASP A 28 12.57 -12.23 -1.21
C ASP A 28 13.01 -11.28 -0.09
N ALA A 29 12.80 -11.65 1.17
CA ALA A 29 13.28 -10.88 2.31
C ALA A 29 14.81 -10.71 2.31
N GLU A 30 15.56 -11.79 2.06
CA GLU A 30 17.01 -11.77 1.91
C GLU A 30 17.44 -10.88 0.73
N SER A 31 16.73 -10.95 -0.40
CA SER A 31 16.98 -10.08 -1.56
C SER A 31 16.71 -8.61 -1.25
N ILE A 32 15.62 -8.31 -0.53
CA ILE A 32 15.23 -6.94 -0.15
C ILE A 32 16.29 -6.34 0.78
N ILE A 33 16.79 -7.09 1.76
CA ILE A 33 17.84 -6.62 2.67
C ILE A 33 19.12 -6.29 1.89
N LYS A 34 19.46 -7.10 0.88
CA LYS A 34 20.67 -6.92 0.09
C LYS A 34 20.57 -5.79 -0.94
N THR A 35 19.41 -5.63 -1.57
CA THR A 35 19.26 -4.82 -2.78
C THR A 35 18.21 -3.72 -2.69
N GLY A 36 17.52 -3.61 -1.56
CA GLY A 36 16.37 -2.72 -1.37
C GLY A 36 15.08 -3.29 -1.95
N PHE A 37 13.98 -2.56 -1.73
CA PHE A 37 12.68 -2.92 -2.28
C PHE A 37 12.61 -2.61 -3.78
N LYS A 38 11.91 -3.48 -4.52
CA LYS A 38 11.46 -3.20 -5.88
C LYS A 38 9.96 -2.93 -5.85
N SER A 39 9.55 -1.83 -6.45
CA SER A 39 8.13 -1.48 -6.54
C SER A 39 7.36 -2.56 -7.29
N SER A 40 6.24 -2.97 -6.71
CA SER A 40 5.25 -3.78 -7.43
C SER A 40 4.62 -2.92 -8.51
N THR A 41 4.35 -3.51 -9.67
CA THR A 41 3.72 -2.82 -10.80
C THR A 41 2.42 -3.53 -11.18
N GLY A 42 1.35 -2.78 -11.39
CA GLY A 42 0.11 -3.29 -11.93
C GLY A 42 -1.15 -2.68 -11.32
N ASN A 43 -2.18 -2.59 -12.15
CA ASN A 43 -3.49 -2.02 -11.78
C ASN A 43 -4.36 -2.97 -10.93
N HIS A 44 -3.89 -4.18 -10.65
CA HIS A 44 -4.63 -5.19 -9.89
C HIS A 44 -4.34 -5.15 -8.38
N HIS A 45 -3.34 -4.38 -7.97
CA HIS A 45 -3.02 -4.16 -6.55
C HIS A 45 -4.00 -3.16 -5.94
N TRP A 46 -4.16 -3.19 -4.61
CA TRP A 46 -5.15 -2.36 -3.90
C TRP A 46 -5.02 -0.87 -4.19
N LEU A 47 -3.80 -0.34 -4.18
CA LEU A 47 -3.51 1.08 -4.33
C LEU A 47 -2.60 1.38 -5.53
N GLY A 48 -2.51 0.43 -6.47
CA GLY A 48 -1.72 0.57 -7.70
C GLY A 48 -0.26 0.18 -7.48
N ASP A 49 0.66 0.86 -8.16
CA ASP A 49 2.08 0.55 -8.11
C ASP A 49 2.68 0.84 -6.72
N GLY A 50 3.91 0.39 -6.46
CA GLY A 50 4.66 0.77 -5.25
C GLY A 50 4.98 -0.40 -4.32
N VAL A 51 5.54 -0.05 -3.17
CA VAL A 51 5.99 -1.00 -2.14
C VAL A 51 5.00 -0.97 -0.98
N TYR A 52 4.42 -2.13 -0.66
CA TYR A 52 3.32 -2.27 0.28
C TYR A 52 3.81 -2.68 1.67
N PHE A 53 3.36 -1.96 2.69
CA PHE A 53 3.60 -2.25 4.08
C PHE A 53 2.31 -2.26 4.88
N PHE A 54 2.25 -3.08 5.92
CA PHE A 54 1.24 -2.97 6.97
C PHE A 54 1.70 -1.90 7.97
N THR A 55 0.81 -0.98 8.32
CA THR A 55 1.07 0.08 9.29
C THR A 55 0.01 0.08 10.40
N GLU A 56 0.37 0.64 11.56
CA GLU A 56 -0.54 0.73 12.70
C GLU A 56 -1.70 1.70 12.41
N SER A 57 -2.91 1.29 12.78
CA SER A 57 -4.12 2.12 12.75
C SER A 57 -5.20 1.54 13.68
N ALA A 58 -6.35 2.22 13.78
CA ALA A 58 -7.51 1.69 14.47
C ALA A 58 -8.04 0.36 13.88
N THR A 59 -7.88 0.13 12.58
CA THR A 59 -8.30 -1.11 11.91
C THR A 59 -7.19 -2.16 11.85
N CYS A 60 -5.95 -1.75 12.09
CA CYS A 60 -4.76 -2.59 12.08
C CYS A 60 -3.87 -2.34 13.31
N PRO A 61 -4.31 -2.68 14.54
CA PRO A 61 -3.54 -2.44 15.76
C PRO A 61 -2.30 -3.35 15.88
N GLN A 62 -2.23 -4.44 15.11
CA GLN A 62 -1.13 -5.42 15.12
C GLN A 62 -0.57 -5.61 13.69
N PRO A 63 0.09 -4.60 13.10
CA PRO A 63 0.55 -4.67 11.70
C PRO A 63 1.62 -5.73 11.46
N GLN A 64 2.46 -6.04 12.46
CA GLN A 64 3.43 -7.13 12.37
C GLN A 64 2.74 -8.49 12.19
N GLU A 65 1.69 -8.76 12.97
CA GLU A 65 0.91 -10.00 12.86
C GLU A 65 0.22 -10.08 11.50
N ARG A 66 -0.30 -8.97 10.97
CA ARG A 66 -0.88 -8.91 9.62
C ARG A 66 0.15 -9.19 8.53
N ALA A 67 1.37 -8.69 8.67
CA ALA A 67 2.45 -9.03 7.75
C ALA A 67 2.79 -10.53 7.78
N GLU A 68 2.81 -11.15 8.96
CA GLU A 68 2.99 -12.60 9.10
C GLU A 68 1.86 -13.39 8.45
N GLU A 69 0.61 -13.08 8.76
CA GLU A 69 -0.56 -13.71 8.14
C GLU A 69 -0.53 -13.57 6.62
N TRP A 70 -0.10 -12.41 6.12
CA TRP A 70 0.06 -12.15 4.70
C TRP A 70 1.17 -13.01 4.09
N ALA A 71 2.32 -13.17 4.74
CA ALA A 71 3.39 -14.05 4.30
C ALA A 71 2.91 -15.52 4.20
N ILE A 72 2.06 -15.96 5.12
CA ILE A 72 1.46 -17.30 5.09
C ILE A 72 0.41 -17.41 3.97
N ALA A 73 -0.54 -16.46 3.93
CA ALA A 73 -1.65 -16.50 2.98
C ALA A 73 -1.19 -16.34 1.53
N SER A 74 -0.10 -15.59 1.31
CA SER A 74 0.51 -15.42 -0.01
C SER A 74 1.31 -16.63 -0.45
N ALA A 75 1.76 -17.51 0.43
CA ALA A 75 2.41 -18.74 -0.01
C ALA A 75 1.44 -19.63 -0.81
N TRP A 76 0.16 -19.63 -0.46
CA TRP A 76 -0.85 -20.48 -1.08
C TRP A 76 -1.22 -20.02 -2.50
N ASP A 77 -1.24 -20.97 -3.43
CA ASP A 77 -1.63 -20.76 -4.83
C ASP A 77 -2.44 -21.96 -5.35
N ASN A 78 -3.77 -21.90 -5.16
CA ASN A 78 -4.76 -22.82 -5.72
C ASN A 78 -4.43 -24.31 -5.56
N GLY A 79 -3.96 -24.70 -4.37
CA GLY A 79 -3.61 -26.09 -4.04
C GLY A 79 -2.12 -26.41 -4.10
N SER A 80 -1.29 -25.44 -4.48
CA SER A 80 0.17 -25.50 -4.36
C SER A 80 0.69 -24.39 -3.43
N HIS A 81 2.00 -24.40 -3.15
CA HIS A 81 2.68 -23.33 -2.42
C HIS A 81 3.81 -22.73 -3.28
N ARG A 82 3.80 -21.41 -3.42
CA ARG A 82 4.84 -20.64 -4.12
C ARG A 82 6.18 -20.67 -3.39
N TYR A 83 6.13 -20.83 -2.07
CA TYR A 83 7.28 -20.99 -1.18
C TYR A 83 6.84 -21.66 0.12
N THR A 84 7.80 -22.25 0.84
CA THR A 84 7.56 -22.96 2.11
C THR A 84 8.17 -22.25 3.31
N GLU A 85 9.03 -21.25 3.08
CA GLU A 85 9.64 -20.41 4.11
C GLU A 85 9.25 -18.95 3.87
N GLY A 86 8.57 -18.35 4.84
CA GLY A 86 8.22 -16.92 4.82
C GLY A 86 9.08 -16.10 5.77
N ALA A 87 8.92 -14.79 5.68
CA ALA A 87 9.63 -13.84 6.52
C ALA A 87 8.79 -12.57 6.74
N VAL A 88 9.08 -11.88 7.84
CA VAL A 88 8.56 -10.54 8.14
C VAL A 88 9.73 -9.59 8.30
N LEU A 89 9.67 -8.50 7.54
CA LEU A 89 10.57 -7.37 7.63
C LEU A 89 9.91 -6.24 8.42
N MET A 90 10.68 -5.61 9.30
CA MET A 90 10.37 -4.32 9.92
C MET A 90 11.10 -3.23 9.16
N VAL A 91 10.43 -2.13 8.85
CA VAL A 91 10.92 -1.07 7.97
C VAL A 91 10.65 0.27 8.61
N GLU A 92 11.68 1.11 8.68
CA GLU A 92 11.53 2.50 9.11
C GLU A 92 11.34 3.38 7.88
N VAL A 93 10.25 4.16 7.87
CA VAL A 93 9.84 5.00 6.75
C VAL A 93 9.69 6.43 7.21
N GLU A 94 10.23 7.36 6.44
CA GLU A 94 10.03 8.79 6.64
C GLU A 94 8.74 9.26 5.96
N ILE A 95 7.89 9.94 6.72
CA ILE A 95 6.65 10.54 6.24
C ILE A 95 6.89 12.04 6.03
N PRO A 96 6.68 12.56 4.81
CA PRO A 96 6.80 13.99 4.55
C PRO A 96 5.74 14.78 5.35
N ASP A 97 6.19 15.71 6.18
CA ASP A 97 5.31 16.47 7.08
C ASP A 97 4.71 17.74 6.45
N GLU A 98 5.29 18.23 5.34
CA GLU A 98 5.09 19.63 4.93
C GLU A 98 4.08 19.83 3.80
N ASP A 99 3.70 18.78 3.07
CA ASP A 99 2.79 18.94 1.93
C ASP A 99 1.91 17.70 1.67
N PRO A 100 0.57 17.83 1.83
CA PRO A 100 -0.38 16.74 1.63
C PRO A 100 -0.43 16.24 0.18
N ARG A 101 0.21 16.91 -0.78
CA ARG A 101 0.40 16.37 -2.14
C ARG A 101 1.32 15.14 -2.14
N PHE A 102 2.20 14.98 -1.15
CA PHE A 102 3.11 13.84 -1.08
C PHE A 102 2.56 12.64 -0.30
N TYR A 103 1.57 12.86 0.57
CA TYR A 103 0.92 11.79 1.33
C TYR A 103 -0.61 11.84 1.20
N LEU A 104 -1.16 10.85 0.49
CA LEU A 104 -2.60 10.65 0.37
C LEU A 104 -3.09 9.64 1.41
N ASP A 105 -3.83 10.09 2.42
CA ASP A 105 -4.45 9.20 3.42
C ASP A 105 -5.94 9.00 3.15
N LEU A 106 -6.30 7.81 2.63
CA LEU A 106 -7.68 7.46 2.24
C LEU A 106 -8.61 7.20 3.44
N ASN A 107 -8.13 7.31 4.67
CA ASN A 107 -8.94 7.23 5.89
C ASN A 107 -9.35 8.62 6.41
N THR A 108 -8.87 9.70 5.78
CA THR A 108 -9.22 11.08 6.11
C THR A 108 -10.29 11.65 5.18
N PRO A 109 -11.15 12.58 5.64
CA PRO A 109 -12.12 13.25 4.76
C PRO A 109 -11.47 13.90 3.53
N ASN A 110 -10.29 14.51 3.70
CA ASN A 110 -9.57 15.18 2.62
C ASN A 110 -9.02 14.18 1.59
N GLY A 111 -8.42 13.08 2.03
CA GLY A 111 -7.91 12.06 1.12
C GLY A 111 -9.03 11.35 0.37
N ILE A 112 -10.16 11.08 1.03
CA ILE A 112 -11.37 10.54 0.38
C ILE A 112 -11.90 11.52 -0.68
N ALA A 113 -11.98 12.81 -0.36
CA ALA A 113 -12.42 13.84 -1.30
C ALA A 113 -11.49 13.91 -2.53
N LEU A 114 -10.17 13.87 -2.31
CA LEU A 114 -9.20 13.89 -3.40
C LEU A 114 -9.28 12.63 -4.28
N PHE A 115 -9.39 11.45 -3.67
CA PHE A 115 -9.59 10.20 -4.41
C PHE A 115 -10.87 10.24 -5.26
N ASN A 116 -11.98 10.75 -4.71
CA ASN A 116 -13.22 10.90 -5.45
C ASN A 116 -13.05 11.83 -6.66
N ILE A 117 -12.32 12.95 -6.53
CA ILE A 117 -11.99 13.82 -7.67
C ILE A 117 -11.25 13.05 -8.76
N ILE A 118 -10.23 12.26 -8.39
CA ILE A 118 -9.44 11.45 -9.35
C ILE A 118 -10.34 10.43 -10.04
N ARG A 119 -11.17 9.72 -9.27
CA ARG A 119 -12.12 8.72 -9.77
C ARG A 119 -13.11 9.34 -10.76
N ASP A 120 -13.70 10.47 -10.42
CA ASP A 120 -14.74 11.10 -11.23
C ASP A 120 -14.12 11.61 -12.56
N ARG A 121 -12.90 12.17 -12.52
CA ARG A 121 -12.14 12.50 -13.74
C ARG A 121 -11.79 11.29 -14.58
N PHE A 122 -11.37 10.19 -13.95
CA PHE A 122 -11.11 8.94 -14.64
C PHE A 122 -12.37 8.41 -15.34
N GLN A 123 -13.52 8.48 -14.67
CA GLN A 123 -14.81 8.08 -15.23
C GLN A 123 -15.19 8.93 -16.44
N GLU A 124 -15.17 10.26 -16.31
CA GLU A 124 -15.49 11.20 -17.40
C GLU A 124 -14.70 10.87 -18.67
N LEU A 125 -13.38 10.70 -18.55
CA LEU A 125 -12.51 10.43 -19.69
C LEU A 125 -12.65 9.00 -20.23
N SER A 126 -12.84 8.03 -19.35
CA SER A 126 -13.06 6.64 -19.74
C SER A 126 -14.34 6.47 -20.55
N PHE A 127 -15.43 7.13 -20.13
CA PHE A 127 -16.71 7.08 -20.84
C PHE A 127 -16.69 7.91 -22.14
N ALA A 128 -16.00 9.06 -22.16
CA ALA A 128 -15.85 9.86 -23.38
C ALA A 128 -15.07 9.14 -24.50
N THR A 129 -14.16 8.23 -24.13
CA THR A 129 -13.26 7.52 -25.08
C THR A 129 -13.68 6.08 -25.37
N ALA A 130 -14.72 5.57 -24.70
CA ALA A 130 -15.16 4.19 -24.85
C ALA A 130 -15.77 3.91 -26.24
N LYS A 131 -15.02 3.20 -27.11
CA LYS A 131 -15.56 2.57 -28.32
C LYS A 131 -16.36 1.30 -27.99
N ARG A 132 -17.29 0.92 -28.88
CA ARG A 132 -18.11 -0.30 -28.82
C ARG A 132 -17.24 -1.54 -28.56
N GLY A 133 -17.41 -2.21 -27.42
CA GLY A 133 -16.59 -3.36 -26.98
C GLY A 133 -15.85 -3.19 -25.65
N PHE A 134 -15.96 -2.01 -25.02
CA PHE A 134 -15.38 -1.67 -23.73
C PHE A 134 -15.92 -2.54 -22.57
N LYS A 135 -15.03 -3.05 -21.70
CA LYS A 135 -15.40 -3.88 -20.52
C LYS A 135 -15.08 -3.14 -19.21
N PRO A 136 -16.08 -2.52 -18.56
CA PRO A 136 -15.89 -1.69 -17.36
C PRO A 136 -15.22 -2.40 -16.17
N LYS A 137 -15.42 -3.71 -16.03
CA LYS A 137 -15.13 -4.46 -14.80
C LYS A 137 -13.63 -4.55 -14.44
N GLU A 138 -12.73 -4.42 -15.42
CA GLU A 138 -11.28 -4.42 -15.21
C GLU A 138 -10.70 -3.02 -14.93
N MET A 139 -11.45 -1.95 -15.25
CA MET A 139 -10.93 -0.59 -15.20
C MET A 139 -11.15 0.14 -13.88
N PHE A 140 -12.20 -0.17 -13.12
CA PHE A 140 -12.57 0.59 -11.92
C PHE A 140 -12.03 -0.01 -10.61
N LYS A 141 -10.85 -0.61 -10.66
CA LYS A 141 -10.11 -0.95 -9.43
C LYS A 141 -9.46 0.33 -8.90
N ASP A 142 -9.41 0.49 -7.57
CA ASP A 142 -8.83 1.68 -6.93
C ASP A 142 -7.38 1.89 -7.38
N GLY A 143 -6.58 0.82 -7.46
CA GLY A 143 -5.22 0.86 -8.00
C GLY A 143 -5.12 1.35 -9.45
N THR A 144 -6.08 1.01 -10.32
CA THR A 144 -6.15 1.57 -11.68
C THR A 144 -6.38 3.08 -11.64
N ILE A 145 -7.31 3.54 -10.80
CA ILE A 145 -7.68 4.95 -10.67
C ILE A 145 -6.49 5.75 -10.13
N ILE A 146 -5.80 5.22 -9.12
CA ILE A 146 -4.61 5.85 -8.52
C ILE A 146 -3.48 5.94 -9.54
N ASN A 147 -3.11 4.82 -10.18
CA ASN A 147 -2.08 4.82 -11.21
C ASN A 147 -2.43 5.77 -12.36
N TRP A 148 -3.70 5.80 -12.77
CA TRP A 148 -4.16 6.72 -13.80
C TRP A 148 -4.01 8.19 -13.36
N GLY A 149 -4.44 8.54 -12.14
CA GLY A 149 -4.33 9.88 -11.58
C GLY A 149 -2.89 10.36 -11.49
N ARG A 150 -1.98 9.50 -11.00
CA ARG A 150 -0.54 9.81 -10.93
C ARG A 150 0.06 10.06 -12.32
N ASN A 151 -0.27 9.19 -13.29
CA ASN A 151 0.32 9.27 -14.63
C ASN A 151 -0.26 10.39 -15.51
N HIS A 152 -1.58 10.64 -15.44
CA HIS A 152 -2.30 11.54 -16.34
C HIS A 152 -2.58 12.91 -15.73
N LEU A 153 -2.99 12.96 -14.45
CA LEU A 153 -3.27 14.21 -13.75
C LEU A 153 -2.03 14.78 -13.06
N LYS A 154 -0.91 14.05 -13.08
CA LYS A 154 0.38 14.45 -12.47
C LYS A 154 0.27 14.72 -10.98
N PHE A 155 -0.58 13.94 -10.30
CA PHE A 155 -0.55 13.91 -8.84
C PHE A 155 0.73 13.20 -8.37
N ASP A 156 1.56 13.92 -7.65
CA ASP A 156 2.90 13.49 -7.23
C ASP A 156 2.92 13.03 -5.77
N PHE A 157 2.08 12.04 -5.45
CA PHE A 157 2.14 11.41 -4.13
C PHE A 157 3.39 10.54 -4.03
N SER A 158 4.18 10.73 -2.97
CA SER A 158 5.31 9.87 -2.59
C SER A 158 4.84 8.61 -1.86
N LEU A 159 3.72 8.71 -1.14
CA LEU A 159 3.06 7.57 -0.51
C LEU A 159 1.54 7.75 -0.39
N ILE A 160 0.85 6.62 -0.20
CA ILE A 160 -0.60 6.55 0.00
C ILE A 160 -0.90 5.55 1.12
N SER A 161 -1.93 5.81 1.93
CA SER A 161 -2.43 4.85 2.91
C SER A 161 -3.92 4.61 2.76
N GLY A 162 -4.37 3.44 3.21
CA GLY A 162 -5.79 3.12 3.21
C GLY A 162 -6.10 1.81 3.93
N ASP A 163 -7.33 1.73 4.42
CA ASP A 163 -7.83 0.57 5.16
C ASP A 163 -8.48 -0.45 4.23
N PHE A 164 -8.07 -1.71 4.37
CA PHE A 164 -8.55 -2.82 3.56
C PHE A 164 -8.90 -4.03 4.41
N TYR A 165 -9.83 -4.84 3.88
CA TYR A 165 -10.05 -6.18 4.37
C TYR A 165 -9.13 -7.15 3.62
N VAL A 166 -8.11 -7.65 4.31
CA VAL A 166 -7.10 -8.57 3.79
C VAL A 166 -7.37 -9.96 4.38
N LYS A 167 -7.64 -10.92 3.52
CA LYS A 167 -7.95 -12.30 3.92
C LYS A 167 -6.70 -13.07 4.33
N ASN A 168 -6.76 -13.70 5.49
CA ASN A 168 -5.81 -14.74 5.89
C ASN A 168 -6.03 -16.04 5.10
N LYS A 169 -5.17 -17.05 5.33
CA LYS A 169 -5.23 -18.33 4.60
C LYS A 169 -6.60 -19.01 4.71
N LEU A 170 -7.15 -19.10 5.92
CA LEU A 170 -8.44 -19.77 6.16
C LEU A 170 -9.59 -19.03 5.46
N GLU A 171 -9.62 -17.71 5.56
CA GLU A 171 -10.65 -16.88 4.93
C GLU A 171 -10.60 -16.96 3.39
N ARG A 172 -9.41 -17.10 2.80
CA ARG A 172 -9.25 -17.37 1.36
C ARG A 172 -9.84 -18.72 0.97
N ILE A 173 -9.48 -19.79 1.69
CA ILE A 173 -9.96 -21.16 1.45
C ILE A 173 -11.48 -21.27 1.64
N LYS A 174 -12.03 -20.55 2.63
CA LYS A 174 -13.48 -20.55 2.95
C LYS A 174 -14.26 -19.47 2.21
N PHE A 175 -13.63 -18.71 1.31
CA PHE A 175 -14.24 -17.64 0.53
C PHE A 175 -14.97 -16.59 1.39
N PHE A 176 -14.51 -16.35 2.61
CA PHE A 176 -15.12 -15.37 3.50
C PHE A 176 -14.88 -13.95 2.98
N ASN A 177 -15.88 -13.07 3.08
CA ASN A 177 -15.78 -11.67 2.66
C ASN A 177 -16.32 -10.77 3.78
N CYS A 178 -15.57 -9.72 4.11
CA CYS A 178 -15.99 -8.70 5.06
C CYS A 178 -15.88 -7.31 4.44
N ARG A 179 -16.76 -6.40 4.87
CA ARG A 179 -16.67 -4.97 4.53
C ARG A 179 -15.91 -4.17 5.58
N ILE A 180 -15.72 -4.74 6.77
CA ILE A 180 -14.96 -4.11 7.85
C ILE A 180 -13.48 -4.37 7.60
N PRO A 181 -12.66 -3.32 7.43
CA PRO A 181 -11.22 -3.48 7.28
C PRO A 181 -10.57 -4.14 8.49
N ASN A 182 -9.47 -4.86 8.26
CA ASN A 182 -8.66 -5.49 9.29
C ASN A 182 -7.16 -5.20 9.13
N SER A 183 -6.81 -4.36 8.16
CA SER A 183 -5.44 -4.05 7.77
C SER A 183 -5.39 -2.63 7.21
N THR A 184 -4.29 -1.94 7.47
CA THR A 184 -3.98 -0.65 6.83
C THR A 184 -2.71 -0.81 6.04
N PHE A 185 -2.78 -0.48 4.76
CA PHE A 185 -1.59 -0.40 3.93
C PHE A 185 -1.00 0.99 3.97
N LEU A 186 0.32 1.06 4.04
CA LEU A 186 1.13 2.20 3.63
C LEU A 186 1.87 1.77 2.35
N VAL A 187 1.63 2.47 1.25
CA VAL A 187 2.23 2.16 -0.05
C VAL A 187 3.16 3.28 -0.45
N ILE A 188 4.42 2.94 -0.63
CA ILE A 188 5.48 3.87 -0.98
C ILE A 188 5.76 3.81 -2.46
N PHE A 189 5.73 4.97 -3.11
CA PHE A 189 6.09 5.11 -4.51
C PHE A 189 7.54 5.59 -4.69
N ASP A 190 8.04 6.38 -3.73
CA ASP A 190 9.44 6.81 -3.68
C ASP A 190 10.22 6.04 -2.61
N THR A 191 11.04 5.08 -3.04
CA THR A 191 11.82 4.24 -2.13
C THR A 191 12.88 5.01 -1.34
N ALA A 192 13.18 6.27 -1.68
CA ALA A 192 14.09 7.12 -0.89
C ALA A 192 13.54 7.44 0.52
N LEU A 193 12.23 7.24 0.73
CA LEU A 193 11.60 7.37 2.04
C LEU A 193 11.90 6.19 2.98
N ILE A 194 12.39 5.06 2.46
CA ILE A 194 12.75 3.88 3.26
C ILE A 194 14.13 4.11 3.89
N LYS A 195 14.18 4.20 5.22
CA LYS A 195 15.42 4.53 5.97
C LYS A 195 16.17 3.31 6.44
N SER A 196 15.45 2.26 6.85
CA SER A 196 16.08 1.00 7.24
C SER A 196 15.14 -0.18 7.04
N THR A 197 15.69 -1.39 6.96
CA THR A 197 14.94 -2.63 6.80
C THR A 197 15.64 -3.74 7.58
N THR A 198 14.88 -4.41 8.44
CA THR A 198 15.40 -5.44 9.35
C THR A 198 14.55 -6.71 9.22
N LEU A 199 15.18 -7.87 9.08
CA LEU A 199 14.51 -9.15 9.22
C LEU A 199 14.20 -9.41 10.70
N ILE A 200 12.93 -9.48 11.06
CA ILE A 200 12.51 -9.68 12.46
C ILE A 200 11.94 -11.07 12.73
N LYS A 201 11.49 -11.78 11.68
CA LYS A 201 10.92 -13.12 11.83
C LYS A 201 11.09 -13.95 10.56
N THR A 202 11.41 -15.24 10.73
CA THR A 202 11.31 -16.27 9.70
C THR A 202 10.23 -17.27 10.08
N ILE A 203 9.48 -17.74 9.09
CA ILE A 203 8.34 -18.65 9.27
C ILE A 203 8.62 -19.92 8.46
N PRO A 204 9.17 -20.98 9.08
CA PRO A 204 9.47 -22.22 8.39
C PRO A 204 8.21 -23.08 8.20
N ASN A 205 8.21 -23.95 7.18
CA ASN A 205 7.15 -24.93 6.92
C ASN A 205 5.74 -24.34 6.76
N ILE A 206 5.59 -23.23 6.03
CA ILE A 206 4.29 -22.59 5.78
C ILE A 206 3.28 -23.54 5.11
N ASP A 207 3.76 -24.51 4.33
CA ASP A 207 2.95 -25.54 3.70
C ASP A 207 2.16 -26.40 4.70
N LYS A 208 2.59 -26.42 5.97
CA LYS A 208 1.96 -27.17 7.08
C LYS A 208 1.03 -26.34 7.95
N LEU A 209 0.97 -25.01 7.77
CA LEU A 209 0.13 -24.06 8.53
C LEU A 209 -1.20 -23.84 7.82
#